data_AF-K2MU06-F1
#
_entry.id   AF-K2MU06-F1
#
_cell.length_a   1.000
_cell.length_b   1.000
_cell.length_c   1.000
_cell.angle_alpha   90.00
_cell.angle_beta   90.00
_cell.angle_gamma   90.00
#
_symmetry.space_group_name_H-M   'P 1'
#
loop_
_entity.id
_entity.type
_entity.pdbx_description
1 polymer ?
#
loop_
_entity_poly.entity_id
_entity_poly.type
_entity_poly.pdbx_seq_one_letter_code
_entity_poly.pdbx_strand_id
1 'polypeptide(L)'
;MMRAKETRPTVADRLADGFGLLGGIAILFLAGLVFCDVVGRTLGSPIFGARDIMVMTLAVIAASGFASGATHGVHIAIDALQNFLPPWLRRSQLLLADLISLAILAILSWRSFVGGTEAGDFGERTMLLSLPHAPFYFALSLGLGLYALVVVFDIVKQLKPGNDDAE
;
A
#
# COMPACT_ATOMS: atom_id res chain seq x y z
N MET A 1 2.80 -10.33 23.65
CA MET A 1 3.43 -9.28 24.49
C MET A 1 3.40 -8.01 23.65
N MET A 2 2.47 -7.11 23.97
CA MET A 2 2.16 -5.89 23.23
C MET A 2 3.34 -4.92 23.37
N ARG A 3 3.98 -4.56 22.25
CA ARG A 3 5.04 -3.54 22.25
C ARG A 3 4.38 -2.17 22.38
N ALA A 4 4.74 -1.47 23.46
CA ALA A 4 4.16 -0.23 23.92
C ALA A 4 4.06 0.84 22.81
N LYS A 5 2.83 1.33 22.63
CA LYS A 5 2.46 2.40 21.70
C LYS A 5 2.71 3.74 22.38
N GLU A 6 3.97 4.19 22.48
CA GLU A 6 4.28 5.48 23.08
C GLU A 6 4.61 6.56 22.02
N THR A 7 3.74 7.59 22.05
CA THR A 7 3.94 8.98 21.56
C THR A 7 3.67 9.33 20.08
N ARG A 8 2.41 9.12 19.66
CA ARG A 8 1.52 9.88 18.71
C ARG A 8 2.10 10.51 17.41
N PRO A 9 1.34 10.32 16.32
CA PRO A 9 0.52 11.42 15.78
C PRO A 9 -0.95 10.99 15.67
N THR A 10 -1.82 11.58 16.49
CA THR A 10 -3.27 11.28 16.56
C THR A 10 -4.03 11.54 15.25
N VAL A 11 -3.43 12.26 14.31
CA VAL A 11 -4.04 12.60 13.02
C VAL A 11 -3.62 11.61 11.94
N ALA A 12 -2.37 11.15 11.94
CA ALA A 12 -1.88 10.17 10.95
C ALA A 12 -2.52 8.80 11.17
N ASP A 13 -2.63 8.34 12.42
CA ASP A 13 -3.34 7.11 12.77
C ASP A 13 -4.81 7.19 12.33
N ARG A 14 -5.48 8.32 12.57
CA ARG A 14 -6.89 8.49 12.17
C ARG A 14 -7.10 8.57 10.66
N LEU A 15 -6.16 9.19 9.95
CA LEU A 15 -6.18 9.20 8.50
C LEU A 15 -5.96 7.78 7.96
N ALA A 16 -5.00 7.04 8.51
CA ALA A 16 -4.75 5.66 8.12
C ALA A 16 -5.87 4.70 8.49
N ASP A 17 -6.55 4.91 9.61
CA ASP A 17 -7.78 4.19 9.97
C ASP A 17 -8.91 4.51 8.99
N GLY A 18 -9.01 5.77 8.56
CA GLY A 18 -9.96 6.20 7.52
C GLY A 18 -9.67 5.57 6.16
N PHE A 19 -8.41 5.56 5.74
CA PHE A 19 -7.96 4.86 4.52
C PHE A 19 -8.15 3.35 4.65
N GLY A 20 -7.91 2.77 5.82
CA GLY A 20 -8.14 1.35 6.11
C GLY A 20 -9.62 0.98 6.01
N LEU A 21 -10.52 1.82 6.55
CA LEU A 21 -11.96 1.64 6.44
C LEU A 21 -12.43 1.76 4.99
N LEU A 22 -11.94 2.75 4.25
CA LEU A 22 -12.19 2.92 2.81
C LEU A 22 -11.72 1.68 2.02
N GLY A 23 -10.52 1.19 2.30
CA GLY A 23 -9.98 -0.03 1.70
C GLY A 23 -10.84 -1.25 2.00
N GLY A 24 -11.28 -1.41 3.26
CA GLY A 24 -12.17 -2.50 3.67
C GLY A 24 -13.53 -2.46 2.97
N ILE A 25 -14.16 -1.28 2.88
CA ILE A 25 -15.41 -1.09 2.13
C ILE A 25 -15.21 -1.40 0.65
N ALA A 26 -14.09 -0.94 0.07
CA ALA A 26 -13.76 -1.21 -1.33
C ALA A 26 -13.56 -2.71 -1.60
N ILE A 27 -12.94 -3.46 -0.68
CA ILE A 27 -12.80 -4.92 -0.77
C ILE A 27 -14.17 -5.60 -0.73
N LEU A 28 -15.05 -5.21 0.19
CA LEU A 28 -16.41 -5.77 0.26
C LEU A 28 -17.21 -5.47 -1.01
N PHE A 29 -17.11 -4.25 -1.53
CA PHE A 29 -17.74 -3.87 -2.79
C PHE A 29 -17.18 -4.69 -3.96
N LEU A 30 -15.85 -4.83 -4.07
CA LEU A 30 -15.21 -5.64 -5.11
C LEU A 30 -15.67 -7.10 -5.04
N ALA A 31 -15.70 -7.70 -3.85
CA ALA A 31 -16.13 -9.07 -3.64
C ALA A 31 -17.61 -9.27 -4.06
N GLY A 32 -18.49 -8.33 -3.68
CA GLY A 32 -19.88 -8.33 -4.11
C GLY A 32 -20.04 -8.20 -5.61
N LEU A 33 -19.27 -7.30 -6.24
CA LEU A 33 -19.31 -7.08 -7.68
C LEU A 33 -18.81 -8.31 -8.46
N VAL A 34 -17.71 -8.93 -8.03
CA VAL A 34 -17.21 -10.20 -8.60
C VAL A 34 -18.26 -11.30 -8.48
N PHE A 35 -18.89 -11.43 -7.31
CA PHE A 35 -19.94 -12.43 -7.09
C PHE A 35 -21.14 -12.20 -8.03
N CYS A 36 -21.64 -10.96 -8.10
CA CYS A 36 -22.73 -10.59 -8.99
C CYS A 36 -22.37 -10.81 -10.47
N ASP A 37 -21.13 -10.52 -10.88
CA ASP A 37 -20.67 -10.72 -12.26
C ASP A 37 -20.62 -12.21 -12.62
N VAL A 38 -20.07 -13.05 -11.73
CA VAL A 38 -20.01 -14.51 -11.93
C VAL A 38 -21.43 -15.09 -12.01
N VAL A 39 -22.34 -14.68 -11.14
CA VAL A 39 -23.74 -15.12 -11.16
C VAL A 39 -24.50 -14.61 -12.39
N GLY A 40 -24.32 -13.34 -12.76
CA GLY A 40 -24.94 -12.78 -13.98
C GLY A 40 -24.46 -13.49 -15.24
N ARG A 41 -23.17 -13.84 -15.29
CA ARG A 41 -22.56 -14.58 -16.39
C ARG A 41 -23.07 -16.02 -16.48
N THR A 42 -23.36 -16.69 -15.37
CA THR A 42 -23.97 -18.04 -15.40
C THR A 42 -25.45 -18.00 -15.80
N LEU A 43 -26.14 -16.88 -15.56
CA LEU A 43 -27.54 -16.64 -15.96
C LEU A 43 -27.69 -16.05 -17.37
N GLY A 44 -26.60 -15.88 -18.13
CA GLY A 44 -26.63 -15.39 -19.51
C GLY A 44 -26.76 -13.86 -19.65
N SER A 45 -26.65 -13.11 -18.56
CA SER A 45 -26.66 -11.63 -18.53
C SER A 45 -25.40 -11.11 -17.83
N PRO A 46 -24.22 -11.17 -18.49
CA PRO A 46 -22.98 -10.66 -17.91
C PRO A 46 -23.08 -9.16 -17.64
N ILE A 47 -22.46 -8.69 -16.56
CA ILE A 47 -22.46 -7.27 -16.20
C ILE A 47 -21.49 -6.54 -17.14
N PHE A 48 -22.02 -5.68 -17.99
CA PHE A 48 -21.22 -4.92 -18.97
C PHE A 48 -20.21 -4.02 -18.25
N GLY A 49 -18.92 -4.21 -18.56
CA GLY A 49 -17.82 -3.43 -17.98
C GLY A 49 -17.53 -3.70 -16.50
N ALA A 50 -18.04 -4.80 -15.92
CA ALA A 50 -17.66 -5.23 -14.57
C ALA A 50 -16.14 -5.32 -14.37
N ARG A 51 -15.42 -5.81 -15.40
CA ARG A 51 -13.96 -5.92 -15.37
C ARG A 51 -13.26 -4.58 -15.15
N ASP A 52 -13.77 -3.52 -15.76
CA ASP A 52 -13.19 -2.19 -15.64
C ASP A 52 -13.37 -1.67 -14.21
N ILE A 53 -14.58 -1.84 -13.66
CA ILE A 53 -14.90 -1.46 -12.27
C ILE A 53 -14.08 -2.27 -11.28
N MET A 54 -13.89 -3.58 -11.53
CA MET A 54 -13.04 -4.44 -10.69
C MET A 54 -11.60 -3.92 -10.63
N VAL A 55 -11.00 -3.61 -11.78
CA VAL A 55 -9.60 -3.14 -11.84
C VAL A 55 -9.46 -1.76 -11.17
N MET A 56 -10.41 -0.85 -11.40
CA MET A 56 -10.39 0.46 -10.75
C MET A 56 -10.54 0.37 -9.23
N THR A 57 -11.45 -0.48 -8.76
CA THR A 57 -11.65 -0.72 -7.32
C THR A 57 -10.40 -1.36 -6.71
N LEU A 58 -9.76 -2.29 -7.41
CA LEU A 58 -8.51 -2.91 -6.97
C LEU A 58 -7.38 -1.89 -6.81
N ALA A 59 -7.28 -0.90 -7.68
CA ALA A 59 -6.30 0.19 -7.55
C ALA A 59 -6.55 1.04 -6.29
N VAL A 60 -7.82 1.34 -5.96
CA VAL A 60 -8.19 2.04 -4.73
C VAL A 60 -7.86 1.21 -3.49
N ILE A 61 -8.13 -0.10 -3.52
CA ILE A 61 -7.78 -1.04 -2.45
C ILE A 61 -6.26 -1.05 -2.24
N ALA A 62 -5.48 -1.14 -3.33
CA ALA A 62 -4.03 -1.13 -3.26
C ALA A 62 -3.50 0.19 -2.68
N ALA A 63 -3.97 1.34 -3.18
CA ALA A 63 -3.58 2.66 -2.67
C ALA A 63 -3.90 2.82 -1.17
N SER A 64 -5.09 2.37 -0.76
CA SER A 64 -5.53 2.39 0.64
C SER A 64 -4.70 1.44 1.51
N GLY A 65 -4.36 0.26 0.98
CA GLY A 65 -3.50 -0.72 1.63
C GLY A 65 -2.09 -0.20 1.85
N PHE A 66 -1.49 0.48 0.86
CA PHE A 66 -0.17 1.11 1.02
C PHE A 66 -0.22 2.26 2.03
N ALA A 67 -1.27 3.10 2.01
CA ALA A 67 -1.44 4.19 2.96
C ALA A 67 -1.62 3.69 4.41
N SER A 68 -2.40 2.62 4.61
CA SER A 68 -2.61 2.02 5.94
C SER A 68 -1.41 1.17 6.40
N GLY A 69 -0.73 0.49 5.49
CA GLY A 69 0.51 -0.26 5.76
C GLY A 69 1.63 0.65 6.24
N ALA A 70 1.67 1.89 5.75
CA ALA A 70 2.60 2.92 6.19
C ALA A 70 2.49 3.23 7.68
N THR A 71 1.31 3.22 8.29
CA THR A 71 1.19 3.49 9.73
C THR A 71 1.36 2.26 10.61
N HIS A 72 1.16 1.07 10.06
CA HIS A 72 1.21 -0.19 10.82
C HIS A 72 2.60 -0.85 10.80
N GLY A 73 3.59 -0.25 10.13
CA GLY A 73 4.98 -0.71 10.16
C GLY A 73 5.10 -2.18 9.75
N VAL A 74 4.35 -2.61 8.73
CA VAL A 74 4.32 -4.00 8.24
C VAL A 74 5.57 -4.25 7.39
N HIS A 75 6.74 -4.12 8.01
CA HIS A 75 7.96 -4.70 7.48
C HIS A 75 7.91 -6.18 7.87
N ILE A 76 7.69 -7.04 6.87
CA ILE A 76 7.88 -8.49 7.01
C ILE A 76 9.40 -8.71 7.06
N ALA A 77 10.03 -8.26 8.14
CA ALA A 77 11.35 -8.74 8.48
C ALA A 77 11.21 -10.26 8.65
N ILE A 78 12.21 -11.02 8.18
CA ILE A 78 12.18 -12.48 8.29
C ILE A 78 12.30 -12.81 9.78
N ASP A 79 11.17 -12.84 10.50
CA ASP A 79 11.10 -13.06 11.94
C ASP A 79 11.75 -14.39 12.33
N ALA A 80 11.74 -15.35 11.40
CA ALA A 80 12.40 -16.64 11.57
C ALA A 80 13.93 -16.55 11.68
N LEU A 81 14.58 -15.58 11.01
CA LEU A 81 16.04 -15.44 11.01
C LEU A 81 16.53 -14.60 12.19
N GLN A 82 15.72 -13.63 12.65
CA GLN A 82 16.07 -12.74 13.76
C GLN A 82 16.36 -13.48 15.07
N ASN A 83 15.70 -14.62 15.32
CA ASN A 83 15.88 -15.40 16.54
C ASN A 83 17.25 -16.11 16.65
N PHE A 84 17.97 -16.24 15.54
CA PHE A 84 19.27 -16.93 15.48
C PHE A 84 20.47 -15.98 15.37
N LEU A 85 20.25 -14.67 15.28
CA LEU A 85 21.29 -13.70 14.95
C LEU A 85 21.68 -12.82 16.15
N PRO A 86 22.97 -12.49 16.28
CA PRO A 86 23.43 -11.54 17.30
C PRO A 86 22.91 -10.11 17.02
N PRO A 87 22.75 -9.27 18.06
CA PRO A 87 22.01 -8.01 18.00
C PRO A 87 22.54 -6.99 16.97
N TRP A 88 23.85 -7.01 16.69
CA TRP A 88 24.50 -6.17 15.68
C TRP A 88 24.13 -6.57 14.25
N LEU A 89 24.03 -7.88 13.97
CA LEU A 89 23.66 -8.41 12.66
C LEU A 89 22.15 -8.30 12.41
N ARG A 90 21.34 -8.35 13.47
CA ARG A 90 19.90 -8.06 13.40
C ARG A 90 19.62 -6.62 12.97
N ARG A 91 20.35 -5.65 13.54
CA ARG A 91 20.22 -4.22 13.18
C ARG A 91 20.60 -3.97 11.71
N SER A 92 21.70 -4.55 11.23
CA SER A 92 22.10 -4.37 9.83
C SER A 92 21.14 -5.02 8.84
N GLN A 93 20.57 -6.18 9.18
CA GLN A 93 19.55 -6.83 8.33
C GLN A 93 18.26 -6.03 8.22
N LEU A 94 17.77 -5.46 9.33
CA LEU A 94 16.59 -4.59 9.30
C LEU A 94 16.84 -3.36 8.44
N LEU A 95 17.99 -2.71 8.63
CA LEU A 95 18.36 -1.52 7.88
C LEU A 95 18.51 -1.82 6.37
N LEU A 96 19.08 -2.97 6.01
CA LEU A 96 19.15 -3.41 4.61
C LEU A 96 17.76 -3.71 4.03
N ALA A 97 16.88 -4.38 4.78
CA ALA A 97 15.53 -4.71 4.34
C ALA A 97 14.70 -3.43 4.10
N ASP A 98 14.84 -2.42 4.96
CA ASP A 98 14.16 -1.14 4.82
C ASP A 98 14.70 -0.34 3.64
N LEU A 99 16.02 -0.38 3.41
CA LEU A 99 16.64 0.29 2.27
C LEU A 99 16.23 -0.33 0.93
N ILE A 100 16.13 -1.66 0.86
CA ILE A 100 15.59 -2.37 -0.30
C ILE A 100 14.11 -2.04 -0.50
N SER A 101 13.33 -2.04 0.58
CA SER A 101 11.91 -1.70 0.52
C SER A 101 11.69 -0.28 0.02
N LEU A 102 12.47 0.68 0.53
CA LEU A 102 12.45 2.07 0.09
C LEU A 102 12.77 2.19 -1.41
N ALA A 103 13.81 1.50 -1.88
CA ALA A 103 14.18 1.52 -3.30
C ALA A 103 13.05 0.99 -4.19
N ILE A 104 12.45 -0.16 -3.81
CA ILE A 104 11.32 -0.75 -4.55
C ILE A 104 10.13 0.21 -4.56
N LEU A 105 9.76 0.77 -3.40
CA LEU A 105 8.62 1.69 -3.28
C LEU A 105 8.83 2.98 -4.07
N ALA A 106 10.05 3.54 -4.07
CA ALA A 106 10.39 4.71 -4.86
C ALA A 106 10.26 4.44 -6.37
N ILE A 107 10.78 3.30 -6.84
CA ILE A 107 10.66 2.88 -8.25
C ILE A 107 9.19 2.69 -8.62
N LEU A 108 8.42 2.02 -7.76
CA LEU A 108 6.99 1.79 -7.99
C LEU A 108 6.22 3.10 -8.03
N SER A 109 6.44 4.01 -7.07
CA SER A 109 5.78 5.32 -7.03
C SER A 109 6.08 6.14 -8.29
N TRP A 110 7.35 6.16 -8.73
CA TRP A 110 7.77 6.83 -9.96
C TRP A 110 7.13 6.21 -11.20
N ARG A 111 7.18 4.88 -11.33
CA ARG A 111 6.57 4.17 -12.48
C ARG A 111 5.07 4.35 -12.54
N SER A 112 4.39 4.37 -11.40
CA SER A 112 2.96 4.64 -11.31
C SER A 112 2.64 6.10 -11.67
N PHE A 113 3.50 7.05 -11.33
CA PHE A 113 3.33 8.45 -11.73
C PHE A 113 3.47 8.61 -13.25
N VAL A 114 4.54 8.05 -13.83
CA VAL A 114 4.78 8.06 -15.28
C VAL A 114 3.65 7.35 -16.04
N GLY A 115 3.18 6.20 -15.52
CA GLY A 115 2.02 5.52 -16.11
C GLY A 115 0.73 6.34 -16.03
N GLY A 116 0.55 7.14 -14.96
CA GLY A 116 -0.59 8.07 -14.85
C GLY A 116 -0.53 9.23 -15.83
N THR A 117 0.66 9.79 -16.07
CA THR A 117 0.88 10.84 -17.08
C THR A 117 0.73 10.30 -18.50
N GLU A 118 1.31 9.13 -18.80
CA GLU A 118 1.15 8.47 -20.10
C GLU A 118 -0.31 8.11 -20.36
N ALA A 119 -1.03 7.54 -19.38
CA ALA A 119 -2.45 7.26 -19.51
C ALA A 119 -3.31 8.53 -19.71
N GLY A 120 -2.86 9.67 -19.16
CA GLY A 120 -3.47 10.98 -19.39
C GLY A 120 -3.23 11.51 -20.81
N ASP A 121 -2.00 11.41 -21.29
CA ASP A 121 -1.57 11.94 -22.59
C ASP A 121 -2.08 11.10 -23.77
N PHE A 122 -2.09 9.77 -23.63
CA PHE A 122 -2.63 8.85 -24.64
C PHE A 122 -4.16 8.72 -24.58
N GLY A 123 -4.80 9.30 -23.56
CA GLY A 123 -6.23 9.15 -23.34
C GLY A 123 -6.62 7.68 -23.21
N GLU A 124 -5.82 6.88 -22.50
CA GLU A 124 -6.12 5.47 -22.28
C GLU A 124 -7.41 5.36 -21.45
N ARG A 125 -8.40 4.75 -22.09
CA ARG A 125 -9.76 4.59 -21.59
C ARG A 125 -10.01 3.11 -21.41
N THR A 126 -10.66 2.72 -20.33
CA THR A 126 -11.00 1.31 -20.14
C THR A 126 -11.82 0.76 -21.31
N MET A 127 -11.57 -0.49 -21.69
CA MET A 127 -11.98 -1.09 -22.96
C MET A 127 -13.51 -1.16 -23.18
N LEU A 128 -14.31 -1.15 -22.10
CA LEU A 128 -15.76 -1.27 -22.17
C LEU A 128 -16.49 -0.02 -21.64
N LEU A 129 -16.02 0.55 -20.52
CA LEU A 129 -16.67 1.68 -19.85
C LEU A 129 -16.05 3.05 -20.18
N SER A 130 -14.94 3.08 -20.90
CA SER A 130 -14.20 4.30 -21.25
C SER A 130 -13.82 5.18 -20.05
N LEU A 131 -13.54 4.55 -18.91
CA LEU A 131 -13.07 5.25 -17.71
C LEU A 131 -11.62 5.71 -17.91
N PRO A 132 -11.28 6.95 -17.54
CA PRO A 132 -9.90 7.43 -17.60
C PRO A 132 -9.07 6.71 -16.53
N HIS A 133 -7.97 6.08 -16.94
CA HIS A 133 -7.06 5.36 -16.04
C HIS A 133 -6.21 6.29 -15.15
N ALA A 134 -5.92 7.50 -15.65
CA ALA A 134 -5.06 8.50 -15.01
C ALA A 134 -5.31 8.73 -13.50
N PRO A 135 -6.54 9.01 -13.01
CA PRO A 135 -6.76 9.30 -11.58
C PRO A 135 -6.38 8.14 -10.64
N PHE A 136 -6.52 6.89 -11.09
CA PHE A 136 -6.21 5.71 -10.27
C PHE A 136 -4.70 5.48 -10.16
N TYR A 137 -3.96 5.71 -11.25
CA TYR A 137 -2.50 5.67 -11.23
C TYR A 137 -1.90 6.76 -10.33
N PHE A 138 -2.47 7.97 -10.33
CA PHE A 138 -2.05 9.02 -9.41
C PHE A 138 -2.36 8.68 -7.95
N ALA A 139 -3.56 8.15 -7.65
CA ALA A 139 -3.89 7.72 -6.30
C ALA A 139 -2.93 6.62 -5.79
N LEU A 140 -2.56 5.69 -6.66
CA LEU A 140 -1.62 4.60 -6.35
C LEU A 140 -0.18 5.13 -6.17
N SER A 141 0.27 6.03 -7.04
CA SER A 141 1.57 6.70 -6.90
C SER A 141 1.68 7.48 -5.57
N LEU A 142 0.60 8.17 -5.18
CA LEU A 142 0.53 8.91 -3.92
C LEU A 142 0.56 7.98 -2.71
N GLY A 143 -0.19 6.87 -2.74
CA GLY A 143 -0.15 5.86 -1.68
C GLY A 143 1.23 5.23 -1.49
N LEU A 144 1.90 4.89 -2.61
CA LEU A 144 3.27 4.36 -2.60
C LEU A 144 4.29 5.39 -2.13
N GLY A 145 4.13 6.66 -2.52
CA GLY A 145 5.00 7.76 -2.11
C GLY A 145 4.88 8.06 -0.62
N LEU A 146 3.65 8.08 -0.08
CA LEU A 146 3.41 8.20 1.36
C LEU A 146 4.04 7.03 2.12
N TYR A 147 3.95 5.81 1.59
CA TYR A 147 4.57 4.65 2.21
C TYR A 147 6.10 4.75 2.21
N ALA A 148 6.71 5.16 1.09
CA ALA A 148 8.14 5.41 1.00
C ALA A 148 8.61 6.45 2.04
N LEU A 149 7.84 7.51 2.28
CA LEU A 149 8.17 8.50 3.32
C LEU A 149 8.21 7.89 4.73
N VAL A 150 7.28 7.00 5.07
CA VAL A 150 7.31 6.32 6.37
C VAL A 150 8.56 5.44 6.50
N VAL A 151 8.91 4.68 5.48
CA VAL A 151 10.14 3.87 5.50
C VAL A 151 11.38 4.73 5.71
N VAL A 152 11.44 5.93 5.12
CA VAL A 152 12.53 6.90 5.39
C VAL A 152 12.55 7.31 6.86
N PHE A 153 11.39 7.63 7.46
CA PHE A 153 11.33 7.97 8.89
C PHE A 153 11.80 6.83 9.80
N ASP A 154 11.47 5.58 9.45
CA ASP A 154 11.90 4.41 10.21
C ASP A 154 13.41 4.16 10.09
N ILE A 155 13.99 4.34 8.90
CA ILE A 155 15.45 4.30 8.70
C ILE A 155 16.13 5.40 9.53
N VAL A 156 15.62 6.63 9.51
CA VAL A 156 16.19 7.75 10.28
C VAL A 156 16.13 7.49 11.79
N LYS A 157 15.04 6.90 12.29
CA LYS A 157 14.93 6.50 13.69
C LYS A 157 15.93 5.41 14.06
N GLN A 158 16.12 4.41 13.20
CA GLN A 158 17.09 3.33 13.41
C GLN A 158 18.55 3.82 13.38
N LEU A 159 18.85 4.85 12.59
CA LEU A 159 20.17 5.46 12.49
C LEU A 159 20.51 6.37 13.67
N LYS A 160 19.51 6.86 14.42
CA LYS A 160 19.74 7.75 15.56
C LYS A 160 20.30 6.92 16.73
N PRO A 161 21.60 7.06 17.08
CA PRO A 161 22.16 6.32 18.21
C PRO A 161 21.72 7.05 19.48
N GLY A 162 20.82 6.44 20.27
CA GLY A 162 20.37 7.05 21.51
C GLY A 162 19.30 6.27 22.26
N ASN A 163 19.78 5.47 23.23
CA ASN A 163 19.10 5.01 24.44
C ASN A 163 18.38 3.63 24.45
N ASP A 164 19.09 2.56 24.07
CA ASP A 164 18.73 1.17 24.40
C ASP A 164 19.74 0.52 25.39
N ASP A 165 20.43 1.31 26.21
CA ASP A 165 21.28 0.83 27.32
C ASP A 165 20.65 1.08 28.71
N ALA A 166 19.33 1.22 28.79
CA ALA A 166 18.62 1.33 30.07
C ALA A 166 17.22 0.70 30.01
N GLU A 167 17.17 -0.63 30.08
CA GLU A 167 16.43 -1.41 31.09
C GLU A 167 16.65 -2.92 30.90
#